data_AF-A0A388QK50-F1
#
_entry.id   AF-A0A388QK50-F1
#
_cell.length_a   1.000
_cell.length_b   1.000
_cell.length_c   1.000
_cell.angle_alpha   90.00
_cell.angle_beta   90.00
_cell.angle_gamma   90.00
#
_symmetry.space_group_name_H-M   'P 1'
#
loop_
_entity.id
_entity.type
_entity.pdbx_description
1 polymer ?
#
loop_
_entity_poly.entity_id
_entity_poly.type
_entity_poly.pdbx_seq_one_letter_code
_entity_poly.pdbx_strand_id
1 'polypeptide(L)'
;MNTKIFVFVAIIALAAAMGVILLSGSSFVSPTLEKNITQETSQKVPQKIRPISVELDDISIIEVNKRDATIEITFKVSNPNPGSVIVQVMDYQLFETDFLTRNKFQVVKLVVGQKEW
;
A
#
# COMPACT_ATOMS: atom_id res chain seq x y z
N MET A 1 8.65 22.37 62.23
CA MET A 1 7.75 21.47 61.48
C MET A 1 8.25 20.05 61.65
N ASN A 2 7.35 19.09 61.84
CA ASN A 2 7.76 17.68 61.87
C ASN A 2 7.93 17.20 60.43
N THR A 3 9.17 16.98 60.02
CA THR A 3 9.55 16.57 58.67
C THR A 3 8.78 15.34 58.20
N LYS A 4 8.41 14.43 59.10
CA LYS A 4 7.61 13.23 58.76
C LYS A 4 6.21 13.60 58.28
N ILE A 5 5.55 14.56 58.93
CA ILE A 5 4.21 15.04 58.54
C ILE A 5 4.28 15.78 57.20
N PHE A 6 5.32 16.60 57.00
CA PHE A 6 5.50 17.32 55.74
C PHE A 6 5.67 16.38 54.53
N VAL A 7 6.47 15.33 54.70
CA VAL A 7 6.69 14.32 53.65
C VAL A 7 5.41 13.55 53.33
N PHE A 8 4.61 13.19 54.34
CA PHE A 8 3.33 12.49 54.12
C PHE A 8 2.33 13.35 53.33
N VAL A 9 2.21 14.63 53.67
CA VAL A 9 1.32 15.55 52.95
C VAL A 9 1.77 15.72 51.50
N ALA A 10 3.08 15.81 51.24
CA ALA A 10 3.61 15.92 49.88
C ALA A 10 3.30 14.69 49.02
N ILE A 11 3.41 13.48 49.58
CA ILE A 11 3.11 12.23 48.86
C ILE A 11 1.63 12.13 48.49
N ILE A 12 0.73 12.48 49.42
CA ILE A 12 -0.72 12.46 49.17
C ILE A 12 -1.11 13.48 48.10
N ALA A 13 -0.55 14.68 48.16
CA ALA A 13 -0.81 15.73 47.18
C ALA A 13 -0.36 15.31 45.77
N LEU A 14 0.80 14.66 45.64
CA LEU A 14 1.31 14.16 44.37
C LEU A 14 0.42 13.05 43.79
N ALA A 15 0.01 12.08 44.62
CA ALA A 15 -0.87 10.99 44.19
C ALA A 15 -2.25 11.52 43.75
N ALA A 16 -2.80 12.51 44.45
CA ALA A 16 -4.05 13.14 44.08
C ALA A 16 -3.94 13.89 42.74
N ALA A 17 -2.86 14.65 42.52
CA ALA A 17 -2.62 15.33 41.26
C ALA A 17 -2.52 14.34 40.08
N MET A 18 -1.80 13.24 40.26
CA MET A 18 -1.70 12.18 39.24
C MET A 18 -3.05 11.51 38.97
N GLY A 19 -3.83 11.23 40.01
CA GLY A 19 -5.17 10.63 39.88
C GLY A 19 -6.14 11.50 39.09
N VAL A 20 -6.11 12.82 39.30
CA VAL A 20 -6.95 13.77 38.54
C VAL A 20 -6.57 13.75 37.05
N ILE A 21 -5.28 13.81 36.74
CA ILE A 21 -4.78 13.82 35.35
C ILE A 21 -5.18 12.53 34.60
N LEU A 22 -5.11 11.37 35.26
CA LEU A 22 -5.51 10.08 34.67
C LEU A 22 -7.01 10.01 34.37
N LEU A 23 -7.86 10.57 35.24
CA LEU A 23 -9.33 10.56 35.06
C LEU A 23 -9.79 11.63 34.06
N SER A 24 -9.08 12.76 33.94
CA SER A 24 -9.44 13.84 33.02
C SER A 24 -9.04 13.60 31.56
N GLY A 25 -8.47 12.43 31.22
CA GLY A 25 -8.17 12.07 29.83
C GLY A 25 -7.22 13.06 29.15
N SER A 26 -6.24 13.61 29.87
CA SER A 26 -5.31 14.57 29.29
C SER A 26 -4.35 13.86 28.33
N SER A 27 -4.54 14.08 27.04
CA SER A 27 -3.54 13.73 26.02
C SER A 27 -2.29 14.60 26.23
N PHE A 28 -1.23 14.00 26.79
CA PHE A 28 0.09 14.60 26.86
C PHE A 28 0.64 14.76 25.44
N VAL A 29 0.57 15.96 24.89
CA VAL A 29 1.24 16.27 23.63
C VAL A 29 2.69 16.62 23.97
N SER A 30 3.59 15.63 23.84
CA SER A 30 5.04 15.91 23.82
C SER A 30 5.42 16.41 22.43
N PRO A 31 5.95 17.64 22.27
CA PRO A 31 6.41 18.13 20.99
C PRO A 31 7.85 17.67 20.71
N THR A 32 8.13 16.37 20.85
CA THR A 32 9.43 15.78 20.47
C THR A 32 9.33 14.26 20.49
N LEU A 33 8.65 13.69 19.51
CA LEU A 33 9.05 12.45 18.81
C LEU A 33 8.01 12.18 17.71
N GLU A 34 8.37 12.52 16.47
CA GLU A 34 7.81 11.85 15.30
C GLU A 34 8.22 10.37 15.35
N LYS A 35 7.57 9.57 16.19
CA LYS A 35 7.63 8.11 16.11
C LYS A 35 6.47 7.49 16.86
N ASN A 36 5.36 7.34 16.13
CA ASN A 36 4.67 6.06 16.03
C ASN A 36 4.19 5.44 17.36
N ILE A 37 3.26 6.10 18.05
CA ILE A 37 2.37 5.42 19.01
C ILE A 37 0.94 5.94 18.79
N THR A 38 0.40 5.66 17.61
CA THR A 38 -1.05 5.63 17.45
C THR A 38 -1.51 4.31 18.04
N GLN A 39 -2.01 4.39 19.27
CA GLN A 39 -3.07 3.58 19.86
C GLN A 39 -3.44 2.32 19.06
N GLU A 40 -2.94 1.17 19.51
CA GLU A 40 -3.50 -0.13 19.18
C GLU A 40 -4.90 -0.28 19.79
N THR A 41 -5.93 0.20 19.09
CA THR A 41 -7.25 -0.44 19.06
C THR A 41 -7.80 -0.29 17.65
N SER A 42 -7.10 -0.87 16.67
CA SER A 42 -7.75 -1.25 15.43
C SER A 42 -7.69 -2.75 15.40
N GLN A 43 -8.82 -3.37 15.72
CA GLN A 43 -9.14 -4.76 15.44
C GLN A 43 -8.55 -5.08 14.07
N LYS A 44 -7.41 -5.78 14.05
CA LYS A 44 -6.66 -6.12 12.83
C LYS A 44 -7.47 -7.18 12.10
N VAL A 45 -8.59 -6.78 11.53
CA VAL A 45 -9.27 -7.52 10.47
C VAL A 45 -8.16 -7.75 9.44
N PRO A 46 -7.79 -8.99 9.13
CA PRO A 46 -6.81 -9.23 8.08
C PRO A 46 -7.37 -8.57 6.83
N GLN A 47 -6.78 -7.44 6.42
CA GLN A 47 -7.13 -6.80 5.17
C GLN A 47 -6.83 -7.85 4.11
N LYS A 48 -7.88 -8.42 3.55
CA LYS A 48 -7.79 -9.42 2.50
C LYS A 48 -7.13 -8.73 1.30
N ILE A 49 -5.84 -8.98 1.13
CA ILE A 49 -5.10 -8.48 -0.03
C ILE A 49 -5.77 -9.08 -1.25
N ARG A 50 -6.30 -8.22 -2.09
CA ARG A 50 -6.94 -8.60 -3.35
C ARG A 50 -5.87 -8.67 -4.44
N PRO A 51 -5.90 -9.68 -5.32
CA PRO A 51 -5.03 -9.70 -6.49
C PRO A 51 -5.18 -8.43 -7.32
N ILE A 52 -4.10 -8.00 -7.98
CA ILE A 52 -4.11 -6.92 -8.95
C ILE A 52 -4.93 -7.38 -10.17
N SER A 53 -5.78 -6.52 -10.71
CA SER A 53 -6.51 -6.80 -11.94
C SER A 53 -5.70 -6.33 -13.13
N VAL A 54 -5.57 -7.17 -14.15
CA VAL A 54 -4.96 -6.83 -15.44
C VAL A 54 -6.00 -7.07 -16.50
N GLU A 55 -6.36 -6.01 -17.22
CA GLU A 55 -7.36 -6.04 -18.28
C GLU A 55 -6.70 -5.62 -19.58
N LEU A 56 -7.10 -6.27 -20.68
CA LEU A 56 -6.74 -5.83 -22.01
C LEU A 56 -7.57 -4.58 -22.32
N ASP A 57 -6.90 -3.46 -22.57
CA ASP A 57 -7.57 -2.19 -22.88
C ASP A 57 -7.78 -2.07 -24.39
N ASP A 58 -6.69 -2.20 -25.16
CA ASP A 58 -6.74 -2.06 -26.60
C ASP A 58 -5.67 -2.90 -27.30
N ILE A 59 -5.95 -3.28 -28.55
CA ILE A 59 -5.00 -3.90 -29.48
C ILE A 59 -5.10 -3.17 -30.80
N SER A 60 -4.00 -2.56 -31.22
CA SER A 60 -3.93 -1.84 -32.48
C SER A 60 -2.75 -2.32 -33.32
N ILE A 61 -2.92 -2.29 -34.63
CA ILE A 61 -1.84 -2.56 -35.58
C ILE A 61 -1.31 -1.20 -36.03
N ILE A 62 -0.09 -0.87 -35.62
CA ILE A 62 0.48 0.43 -35.93
C ILE A 62 1.14 0.46 -37.31
N GLU A 63 1.68 -0.67 -37.77
CA GLU A 63 2.34 -0.76 -39.07
C GLU A 63 2.31 -2.19 -39.60
N VAL A 64 2.05 -2.34 -40.90
CA VAL A 64 2.16 -3.61 -41.61
C VAL A 64 3.08 -3.43 -42.80
N ASN A 65 4.21 -4.12 -42.76
CA ASN A 65 5.15 -4.23 -43.87
C ASN A 65 5.05 -5.61 -44.52
N LYS A 66 5.76 -5.80 -45.63
CA LYS A 66 5.74 -7.08 -46.38
C LYS A 66 6.25 -8.28 -45.58
N ARG A 67 6.98 -8.04 -44.49
CA ARG A 67 7.65 -9.08 -43.68
C ARG A 67 7.33 -9.00 -42.19
N ASP A 68 7.01 -7.81 -41.70
CA ASP A 68 6.86 -7.55 -40.27
C ASP A 68 5.58 -6.74 -40.04
N ALA A 69 4.93 -6.99 -38.91
CA ALA A 69 3.82 -6.18 -38.42
C ALA A 69 4.15 -5.72 -37.00
N THR A 70 3.94 -4.44 -36.73
CA THR A 70 4.12 -3.89 -35.39
C THR A 70 2.73 -3.75 -34.76
N ILE A 71 2.54 -4.41 -33.63
CA ILE A 71 1.28 -4.45 -32.89
C ILE A 71 1.51 -3.74 -31.57
N GLU A 72 0.67 -2.76 -31.28
CA GLU A 72 0.60 -2.11 -29.98
C GLU A 72 -0.49 -2.79 -29.15
N ILE A 73 -0.13 -3.24 -27.95
CA ILE A 73 -1.03 -3.90 -27.01
C ILE A 73 -1.01 -3.10 -25.71
N THR A 74 -2.17 -2.58 -25.33
CA THR A 74 -2.32 -1.76 -24.12
C THR A 74 -3.00 -2.57 -23.04
N PHE A 75 -2.36 -2.66 -21.87
CA PHE A 75 -2.91 -3.32 -20.69
C PHE A 75 -3.23 -2.29 -19.61
N LYS A 76 -4.43 -2.38 -19.05
CA LYS A 76 -4.85 -1.61 -17.89
C LYS A 76 -4.59 -2.42 -16.62
N VAL A 77 -3.67 -1.94 -15.80
CA VAL A 77 -3.34 -2.57 -14.51
C VAL A 77 -3.99 -1.78 -13.38
N SER A 78 -4.85 -2.43 -12.60
CA SER A 78 -5.58 -1.81 -11.49
C SER A 78 -5.24 -2.48 -10.17
N ASN A 79 -4.76 -1.71 -9.20
CA ASN A 79 -4.51 -2.21 -7.85
C ASN A 79 -5.70 -1.91 -6.92
N PRO A 80 -6.47 -2.93 -6.50
CA PRO A 80 -7.63 -2.74 -5.63
C PRO A 80 -7.29 -2.60 -4.14
N ASN A 81 -6.00 -2.58 -3.76
CA ASN A 81 -5.55 -2.50 -2.37
C ASN A 81 -5.17 -1.07 -1.98
N PRO A 82 -5.43 -0.67 -0.72
CA PRO A 82 -4.94 0.60 -0.18
C PRO A 82 -3.41 0.51 0.01
N GLY A 83 -2.65 0.95 -0.99
CA GLY A 83 -1.18 1.01 -0.97
C GLY A 83 -0.63 0.94 -2.39
N SER A 84 0.43 1.68 -2.70
CA SER A 84 1.04 1.67 -4.04
C SER A 84 1.76 0.35 -4.32
N VAL A 85 1.74 -0.12 -5.56
CA VAL A 85 2.43 -1.34 -6.00
C VAL A 85 3.23 -1.06 -7.26
N ILE A 86 4.42 -1.65 -7.35
CA ILE A 86 5.28 -1.61 -8.53
C ILE A 86 5.15 -2.94 -9.26
N VAL A 87 4.80 -2.90 -10.54
CA VAL A 87 4.76 -4.09 -11.39
C VAL A 87 6.14 -4.27 -12.03
N GLN A 88 6.83 -5.35 -11.66
CA GLN A 88 8.19 -5.61 -12.14
C GLN A 88 8.23 -6.54 -13.36
N VAL A 89 7.35 -7.55 -13.38
CA VAL A 89 7.29 -8.57 -14.43
C VAL A 89 5.84 -8.83 -14.77
N MET A 90 5.54 -8.85 -16.07
CA MET A 90 4.25 -9.24 -16.61
C MET A 90 4.49 -10.21 -17.76
N ASP A 91 4.00 -11.44 -17.60
CA ASP A 91 4.05 -12.46 -18.65
C ASP A 91 2.82 -12.31 -19.55
N TYR A 92 3.05 -12.26 -20.86
CA TYR A 92 1.98 -12.25 -21.86
C TYR A 92 2.23 -13.28 -22.95
N GLN A 93 1.15 -13.77 -23.55
CA GLN A 93 1.18 -14.72 -24.65
C GLN A 93 0.32 -14.17 -25.77
N LEU A 94 0.92 -14.01 -26.96
CA LEU A 94 0.21 -13.64 -28.17
C LEU A 94 -0.04 -14.91 -28.98
N PHE A 95 -1.32 -15.15 -29.30
CA PHE A 95 -1.73 -16.28 -30.10
C PHE A 95 -2.18 -15.78 -31.47
N GLU A 96 -1.59 -16.36 -32.51
CA GLU A 96 -2.14 -16.27 -33.85
C GLU A 96 -3.29 -17.29 -33.95
N THR A 97 -4.50 -16.81 -34.17
CA THR A 97 -5.61 -17.69 -34.57
C THR A 97 -5.59 -17.79 -36.08
N ASP A 98 -4.77 -18.70 -36.59
CA ASP A 98 -4.92 -19.17 -37.96
C ASP A 98 -5.58 -20.54 -37.94
N PHE A 99 -6.53 -20.78 -38.86
CA PHE A 99 -7.42 -21.95 -38.83
C PHE A 99 -6.68 -23.30 -38.95
N LEU A 100 -5.36 -23.31 -39.20
CA LEU A 100 -4.59 -24.52 -39.50
C LEU A 100 -3.26 -24.68 -38.74
N THR A 101 -2.76 -23.69 -38.00
CA THR A 101 -1.46 -23.84 -37.30
C THR A 101 -1.39 -23.03 -36.01
N ARG A 102 -1.16 -23.71 -34.88
CA ARG A 102 -1.05 -23.09 -33.55
C ARG A 102 0.42 -22.80 -33.22
N ASN A 103 0.95 -21.69 -33.72
CA ASN A 103 2.30 -21.25 -33.37
C ASN A 103 2.27 -20.43 -32.07
N LYS A 104 3.11 -20.81 -31.09
CA LYS A 104 3.20 -20.18 -29.77
C LYS A 104 4.42 -19.26 -29.74
N PHE A 105 4.21 -17.95 -29.78
CA PHE A 105 5.27 -16.98 -29.50
C PHE A 105 5.48 -16.90 -27.98
N GLN A 106 6.71 -17.11 -27.49
CA GLN A 106 7.02 -17.15 -26.06
C GLN A 106 7.71 -15.87 -25.59
N VAL A 107 7.13 -15.28 -24.54
CA VAL A 107 7.69 -14.38 -23.51
C VAL A 107 8.62 -13.28 -24.03
N VAL A 108 8.04 -12.09 -24.21
CA VAL A 108 8.81 -10.84 -24.27
C VAL A 108 8.62 -10.15 -22.92
N LYS A 109 9.72 -9.74 -22.29
CA LYS A 109 9.69 -9.01 -21.03
C LYS A 109 9.24 -7.56 -21.32
N LEU A 110 8.05 -7.19 -20.87
CA LEU A 110 7.61 -5.78 -20.93
C LEU A 110 8.19 -5.02 -19.75
N VAL A 111 8.98 -3.97 -20.04
CA VAL A 111 9.36 -2.96 -19.05
C VAL A 111 8.20 -1.96 -18.98
N VAL A 112 7.44 -2.00 -17.89
CA VAL A 112 6.31 -1.09 -17.68
C VAL A 112 6.85 0.31 -17.44
N GLY A 113 6.66 1.22 -18.41
CA GLY A 113 6.90 2.64 -18.23
C GLY A 113 5.75 3.29 -17.46
N GLN A 114 6.04 3.88 -16.30
CA GLN A 114 5.09 4.75 -15.59
C GLN A 114 4.93 6.05 -16.39
N LYS A 115 3.73 6.32 -16.91
CA LYS A 115 3.36 7.64 -17.43
C LYS A 115 2.92 8.49 -16.25
N GLU A 116 3.82 9.37 -15.79
CA GLU A 116 3.48 10.40 -14.80
C GLU A 116 2.53 11.42 -15.46
N TRP A 117 1.45 11.78 -14.74
CA TRP A 117 0.55 12.88 -15.08
C TRP A 117 0.74 13.99 -14.06
#